data_AF-A0A348PFL9-F1
#
_entry.id   AF-A0A348PFL9-F1
#
_cell.length_a   1.000
_cell.length_b   1.000
_cell.length_c   1.000
_cell.angle_alpha   90.00
_cell.angle_beta   90.00
_cell.angle_gamma   90.00
#
_symmetry.space_group_name_H-M   'P 1'
#
loop_
_entity.id
_entity.type
_entity.pdbx_description
1 polymer ?
#
loop_
_entity_poly.entity_id
_entity_poly.type
_entity_poly.pdbx_seq_one_letter_code
_entity_poly.pdbx_strand_id
1 'polypeptide(L)'
;MSQIDRRLKTMQQADLSEGRVNDDFVHWLKTWGQNILLGVLIIAAIAMGWFWWTQRKEKERDDAWAELGGANLPAALQEVAAKHEGKDAVAPFAELLAADRYLTAVLSDQRFDREAGAVDAALTPELRTEWLKAADTLYAKVAARITRNKYPDDYGFLFSALFGRAAVAEDLGDLKAAEGYLKDIETRAKGTDFASAGELAAKRIANLQALATPVVLPSKPVAPMAPAIP
;
A
#
# COMPACT_ATOMS: atom_id res chain seq x y z
N MET A 1 -47.64 42.28 61.05
CA MET A 1 -47.43 41.94 59.63
C MET A 1 -47.78 40.47 59.45
N SER A 2 -48.79 40.16 58.65
CA SER A 2 -49.29 38.80 58.46
C SER A 2 -48.28 37.99 57.62
N GLN A 3 -48.21 36.66 57.82
CA GLN A 3 -47.45 35.76 56.94
C GLN A 3 -47.86 35.91 55.46
N ILE A 4 -49.10 36.33 55.21
CA ILE A 4 -49.65 36.58 53.87
C ILE A 4 -48.96 37.78 53.21
N ASP A 5 -48.69 38.86 53.95
CA ASP A 5 -48.01 40.05 53.42
C ASP A 5 -46.56 39.74 53.03
N ARG A 6 -45.88 38.88 53.81
CA ARG A 6 -44.54 38.40 53.46
C ARG A 6 -44.56 37.57 52.18
N ARG A 7 -45.51 36.63 52.05
CA ARG A 7 -45.62 35.79 50.84
C ARG A 7 -45.98 36.61 49.59
N LEU A 8 -46.89 37.58 49.70
CA LEU A 8 -47.25 38.47 48.59
C LEU A 8 -46.07 39.33 48.15
N LYS A 9 -45.28 39.85 49.10
CA LYS A 9 -44.08 40.65 48.79
C LYS A 9 -42.99 39.80 48.14
N THR A 10 -42.80 38.55 48.59
CA THR A 10 -41.84 37.61 47.97
C THR A 10 -42.29 37.18 46.57
N MET A 11 -43.58 36.93 46.35
CA MET A 11 -44.12 36.62 45.02
C MET A 11 -44.03 37.80 44.05
N GLN A 12 -44.35 39.02 44.49
CA GLN A 12 -44.16 40.22 43.67
C GLN A 12 -42.68 40.48 43.35
N GLN A 13 -41.76 40.23 44.29
CA GLN A 13 -40.33 40.37 44.03
C GLN A 13 -39.80 39.27 43.09
N ALA A 14 -40.31 38.05 43.19
CA ALA A 14 -39.97 36.96 42.26
C ALA A 14 -40.46 37.28 40.84
N ASP A 15 -41.71 37.69 40.68
CA ASP A 15 -42.32 38.05 39.39
C ASP A 15 -41.64 39.27 38.73
N LEU A 16 -41.33 40.30 39.52
CA LEU A 16 -40.55 41.46 39.05
C LEU A 16 -39.09 41.11 38.71
N SER A 17 -38.51 40.10 39.37
CA SER A 17 -37.15 39.63 39.07
C SER A 17 -37.11 38.76 37.80
N GLU A 18 -38.11 37.89 37.60
CA GLU A 18 -38.24 37.06 36.39
C GLU A 18 -38.55 37.92 35.16
N GLY A 19 -39.43 38.92 35.28
CA GLY A 19 -39.71 39.89 34.21
C GLY A 19 -38.47 40.70 33.80
N ARG A 20 -37.66 41.16 34.77
CA ARG A 20 -36.39 41.85 34.50
C ARG A 20 -35.33 40.95 33.86
N VAL A 21 -35.21 39.70 34.30
CA VAL A 21 -34.28 38.73 33.69
C VAL A 21 -34.63 38.49 32.23
N ASN A 22 -35.92 38.42 31.90
CA ASN A 22 -36.38 38.28 30.52
C ASN A 22 -36.11 39.54 29.67
N ASP A 23 -36.40 40.73 30.18
CA ASP A 23 -36.14 41.99 29.47
C ASP A 23 -34.63 42.26 29.28
N ASP A 24 -33.80 41.96 30.28
CA ASP A 24 -32.34 42.05 30.20
C ASP A 24 -31.77 41.05 29.18
N PHE A 25 -32.33 39.83 29.10
CA PHE A 25 -31.95 38.86 28.08
C PHE A 25 -32.36 39.31 26.67
N VAL A 26 -33.57 39.83 26.49
CA VAL A 26 -34.05 40.36 25.21
C VAL A 26 -33.24 41.58 24.78
N HIS A 27 -32.88 42.47 25.71
CA HIS A 27 -32.03 43.61 25.40
C HIS A 27 -30.61 43.16 25.03
N TRP A 28 -30.03 42.22 25.77
CA TRP A 28 -28.73 41.63 25.45
C TRP A 28 -28.73 40.94 24.07
N LEU A 29 -29.78 40.17 23.75
CA LEU A 29 -29.96 39.52 22.45
C LEU A 29 -30.06 40.55 21.31
N LYS A 30 -30.75 41.68 21.52
CA LYS A 30 -30.82 42.76 20.52
C LYS A 30 -29.49 43.49 20.33
N THR A 31 -28.72 43.68 21.41
CA THR A 31 -27.47 44.44 21.36
C THR A 31 -26.30 43.61 20.84
N TRP A 32 -26.20 42.34 21.26
CA TRP A 32 -25.05 41.48 20.99
C TRP A 32 -25.40 40.20 20.23
N GLY A 33 -26.66 39.78 20.26
CA GLY A 33 -27.10 38.51 19.69
C GLY A 33 -26.84 38.39 18.21
N GLN A 34 -27.03 39.46 17.41
CA GLN A 34 -26.73 39.40 15.97
C GLN A 34 -25.25 39.15 15.68
N ASN A 35 -24.34 39.80 16.42
CA ASN A 35 -22.90 39.66 16.21
C ASN A 35 -22.37 38.32 16.75
N ILE A 36 -22.89 37.84 17.89
CA ILE A 36 -22.54 36.54 18.45
C ILE A 36 -23.07 35.41 17.56
N LEU A 37 -24.32 35.51 17.10
CA LEU A 37 -24.92 34.53 16.20
C LEU A 37 -24.17 34.49 14.85
N LEU A 38 -23.77 35.65 14.33
CA LEU A 38 -22.91 35.72 13.15
C LEU A 38 -21.55 35.05 13.39
N GLY A 39 -20.90 35.32 14.53
CA GLY A 39 -19.64 34.67 14.91
C GLY A 39 -19.76 33.15 15.00
N VAL A 40 -20.81 32.65 15.65
CA VAL A 40 -21.12 31.21 15.72
C VAL A 40 -21.37 30.63 14.33
N LEU A 41 -22.09 31.34 13.47
CA LEU A 41 -22.38 30.89 12.10
C LEU A 41 -21.11 30.83 11.24
N ILE A 42 -20.20 31.78 11.40
CA ILE A 42 -18.88 31.76 10.73
C ILE A 42 -18.07 30.55 11.19
N ILE A 43 -18.00 30.29 12.51
CA ILE A 43 -17.29 29.13 13.05
C ILE A 43 -17.91 27.83 12.53
N ALA A 44 -19.25 27.72 12.52
CA ALA A 44 -19.95 26.57 11.98
C ALA A 44 -19.66 26.39 10.48
N ALA A 45 -19.64 27.47 9.69
CA ALA A 45 -19.32 27.41 8.26
C ALA A 45 -17.89 26.92 8.01
N ILE A 46 -16.92 27.40 8.79
CA ILE A 46 -15.53 26.93 8.71
C ILE A 46 -15.44 25.44 9.08
N ALA A 47 -16.08 25.02 10.17
CA ALA A 47 -16.08 23.63 10.62
C ALA A 47 -16.73 22.70 9.58
N MET A 48 -17.88 23.09 9.02
CA MET A 48 -18.54 22.33 7.94
C MET A 48 -17.69 22.27 6.68
N GLY A 49 -17.06 23.38 6.29
CA GLY A 49 -16.15 23.42 5.14
C GLY A 49 -14.95 22.49 5.32
N TRP A 50 -14.33 22.50 6.51
CA TRP A 50 -13.25 21.60 6.86
C TRP A 50 -13.69 20.14 6.82
N PHE A 51 -14.81 19.82 7.46
CA PHE A 51 -15.35 18.47 7.52
C PHE A 51 -15.71 17.91 6.13
N TRP A 52 -16.34 18.72 5.29
CA TRP A 52 -16.63 18.34 3.90
C TRP A 52 -15.36 18.07 3.10
N TRP A 53 -14.33 18.91 3.28
CA TRP A 53 -13.04 18.74 2.62
C TRP A 53 -12.31 17.46 3.08
N THR A 54 -12.28 17.17 4.38
CA THR A 54 -11.67 15.94 4.90
C THR A 54 -12.41 14.70 4.43
N GLN A 55 -13.75 14.70 4.49
CA GLN A 55 -14.57 13.60 3.99
C GLN A 55 -14.35 13.34 2.50
N ARG A 56 -14.21 14.40 1.70
CA ARG A 56 -13.96 14.24 0.26
C ARG A 56 -12.61 13.58 -0.01
N LYS A 57 -11.55 13.98 0.71
CA LYS A 57 -10.22 13.36 0.58
C LYS A 57 -10.22 11.90 1.04
N GLU A 58 -10.87 11.62 2.16
CA GLU A 58 -11.02 10.24 2.66
C GLU A 58 -11.76 9.38 1.65
N LYS A 59 -12.88 9.87 1.11
CA LYS A 59 -13.63 9.17 0.07
C LYS A 59 -12.80 8.90 -1.18
N GLU A 60 -12.06 9.88 -1.68
CA GLU A 60 -11.20 9.69 -2.86
C GLU A 60 -10.10 8.65 -2.64
N ARG A 61 -9.55 8.57 -1.41
CA ARG A 61 -8.59 7.55 -1.01
C ARG A 61 -9.26 6.17 -0.90
N ASP A 62 -10.41 6.10 -0.24
CA ASP A 62 -11.13 4.85 -0.03
C ASP A 62 -11.63 4.27 -1.38
N ASP A 63 -12.09 5.11 -2.30
CA ASP A 63 -12.46 4.73 -3.67
C ASP A 63 -11.24 4.16 -4.44
N ALA A 64 -10.04 4.74 -4.25
CA ALA A 64 -8.81 4.25 -4.87
C ALA A 64 -8.39 2.87 -4.34
N TRP A 65 -8.48 2.66 -3.02
CA TRP A 65 -8.23 1.35 -2.40
C TRP A 65 -9.30 0.31 -2.77
N ALA A 66 -10.56 0.72 -2.92
CA ALA A 66 -11.63 -0.16 -3.39
C ALA A 66 -11.39 -0.63 -4.84
N GLU A 67 -10.95 0.28 -5.72
CA GLU A 67 -10.61 -0.06 -7.10
C GLU A 67 -9.40 -1.00 -7.18
N LEU A 68 -8.38 -0.77 -6.35
CA LEU A 68 -7.26 -1.69 -6.19
C LEU A 68 -7.71 -3.09 -5.74
N GLY A 69 -8.59 -3.15 -4.74
CA GLY A 69 -9.13 -4.42 -4.22
C GLY A 69 -9.97 -5.20 -5.23
N GLY A 70 -10.55 -4.53 -6.22
CA GLY A 70 -11.29 -5.16 -7.31
C GLY A 70 -10.42 -5.64 -8.49
N ALA A 71 -9.18 -5.18 -8.59
CA ALA A 71 -8.29 -5.48 -9.72
C ALA A 71 -7.47 -6.76 -9.49
N ASN A 72 -7.67 -7.76 -10.36
CA ASN A 72 -6.95 -9.04 -10.28
C ASN A 72 -5.98 -9.29 -11.44
N LEU A 73 -6.27 -8.73 -12.62
CA LEU A 73 -5.42 -8.90 -13.80
C LEU A 73 -4.27 -7.89 -13.79
N PRO A 74 -3.06 -8.26 -14.26
CA PRO A 74 -1.92 -7.35 -14.28
C PRO A 74 -2.19 -6.04 -15.04
N ALA A 75 -2.95 -6.09 -16.14
CA ALA A 75 -3.31 -4.91 -16.91
C ALA A 75 -4.25 -3.97 -16.13
N ALA A 76 -5.25 -4.53 -15.43
CA ALA A 76 -6.15 -3.75 -14.59
C ALA A 76 -5.39 -3.09 -13.43
N LEU A 77 -4.47 -3.80 -12.79
CA LEU A 77 -3.62 -3.25 -11.73
C LEU A 77 -2.71 -2.12 -12.24
N GLN A 78 -2.19 -2.22 -13.46
CA GLN A 78 -1.43 -1.13 -14.10
C GLN A 78 -2.32 0.09 -14.40
N GLU A 79 -3.57 -0.11 -14.80
CA GLU A 79 -4.54 0.98 -14.98
C GLU A 79 -4.85 1.67 -13.65
N VAL A 80 -5.08 0.91 -12.58
CA VAL A 80 -5.26 1.44 -11.21
C VAL A 80 -4.04 2.26 -10.79
N ALA A 81 -2.82 1.76 -11.06
CA ALA A 81 -1.59 2.48 -10.76
C ALA A 81 -1.49 3.84 -11.49
N ALA A 82 -1.84 3.86 -12.78
CA ALA A 82 -1.80 5.06 -13.59
C ALA A 82 -2.88 6.07 -13.16
N LYS A 83 -4.10 5.58 -12.86
CA LYS A 83 -5.25 6.41 -12.49
C LYS A 83 -5.08 7.08 -11.13
N HIS A 84 -4.44 6.40 -10.18
CA HIS A 84 -4.25 6.88 -8.81
C HIS A 84 -2.79 7.23 -8.51
N GLU A 85 -2.04 7.65 -9.52
CA GLU A 85 -0.68 8.14 -9.32
C GLU A 85 -0.66 9.33 -8.34
N GLY A 86 0.27 9.28 -7.38
CA GLY A 86 0.41 10.32 -6.35
C GLY A 86 -0.66 10.29 -5.24
N LYS A 87 -1.65 9.38 -5.31
CA LYS A 87 -2.62 9.17 -4.24
C LYS A 87 -2.14 8.06 -3.32
N ASP A 88 -1.61 8.46 -2.16
CA ASP A 88 -1.18 7.51 -1.13
C ASP A 88 -0.20 6.46 -1.70
N ALA A 89 -0.18 5.25 -1.15
CA ALA A 89 0.59 4.12 -1.65
C ALA A 89 -0.11 3.26 -2.72
N VAL A 90 -1.29 3.65 -3.23
CA VAL A 90 -2.09 2.81 -4.15
C VAL A 90 -1.30 2.45 -5.41
N ALA A 91 -0.67 3.44 -6.03
CA ALA A 91 0.07 3.23 -7.28
C ALA A 91 1.28 2.29 -7.15
N PRO A 92 2.24 2.49 -6.21
CA PRO A 92 3.33 1.53 -6.04
C PRO A 92 2.82 0.15 -5.59
N PHE A 93 1.73 0.07 -4.82
CA PHE A 93 1.14 -1.21 -4.43
C PHE A 93 0.57 -1.96 -5.63
N ALA A 94 -0.18 -1.29 -6.50
CA ALA A 94 -0.76 -1.88 -7.70
C ALA A 94 0.31 -2.34 -8.69
N GLU A 95 1.39 -1.57 -8.86
CA GLU A 95 2.53 -1.93 -9.71
C GLU A 95 3.24 -3.18 -9.19
N LEU A 96 3.46 -3.28 -7.87
CA LEU A 96 4.03 -4.49 -7.26
C LEU A 96 3.12 -5.70 -7.44
N LEU A 97 1.83 -5.57 -7.15
CA LEU A 97 0.89 -6.66 -7.36
C LEU A 97 0.89 -7.12 -8.82
N ALA A 98 0.88 -6.19 -9.78
CA ALA A 98 0.95 -6.53 -11.20
C ALA A 98 2.23 -7.30 -11.55
N ALA A 99 3.38 -6.84 -11.03
CA ALA A 99 4.66 -7.52 -11.21
C ALA A 99 4.64 -8.94 -10.61
N ASP A 100 4.13 -9.08 -9.38
CA ASP A 100 3.99 -10.36 -8.68
C ASP A 100 3.07 -11.33 -9.42
N ARG A 101 2.00 -10.83 -10.06
CA ARG A 101 1.12 -11.66 -10.91
C ARG A 101 1.86 -12.22 -12.12
N TYR A 102 2.63 -11.40 -12.82
CA TYR A 102 3.48 -11.88 -13.93
C TYR A 102 4.51 -12.90 -13.45
N LEU A 103 5.22 -12.61 -12.36
CA LEU A 103 6.24 -13.50 -11.81
C LEU A 103 5.62 -14.83 -11.33
N THR A 104 4.49 -14.78 -10.63
CA THR A 104 3.78 -15.99 -10.16
C THR A 104 3.33 -16.85 -11.34
N ALA A 105 2.83 -16.24 -12.41
CA ALA A 105 2.42 -16.96 -13.61
C ALA A 105 3.60 -17.68 -14.27
N VAL A 106 4.77 -17.05 -14.29
CA VAL A 106 6.03 -17.64 -14.76
C VAL A 106 6.49 -18.80 -13.86
N LEU A 107 6.46 -18.62 -12.54
CA LEU A 107 6.91 -19.63 -11.58
C LEU A 107 5.99 -20.86 -11.51
N SER A 108 4.69 -20.66 -11.74
CA SER A 108 3.69 -21.73 -11.74
C SER A 108 3.50 -22.41 -13.10
N ASP A 109 4.11 -21.86 -14.16
CA ASP A 109 3.86 -22.26 -15.56
C ASP A 109 2.36 -22.20 -15.93
N GLN A 110 1.63 -21.27 -15.29
CA GLN A 110 0.20 -21.08 -15.47
C GLN A 110 -0.11 -19.66 -15.90
N ARG A 111 -0.84 -19.56 -17.00
CA ARG A 111 -1.30 -18.29 -17.55
C ARG A 111 -2.44 -17.67 -16.71
N PHE A 112 -2.32 -16.39 -16.37
CA PHE A 112 -3.38 -15.66 -15.66
C PHE A 112 -4.58 -15.29 -16.55
N ASP A 113 -4.42 -15.37 -17.88
CA ASP A 113 -5.44 -15.07 -18.90
C ASP A 113 -6.15 -16.33 -19.42
N ARG A 114 -5.93 -17.49 -18.77
CA ARG A 114 -6.52 -18.79 -19.12
C ARG A 114 -7.06 -19.48 -17.88
N GLU A 115 -8.10 -20.27 -18.09
CA GLU A 115 -8.64 -21.16 -17.06
C GLU A 115 -7.66 -22.29 -16.72
N ALA A 116 -7.65 -22.69 -15.46
CA ALA A 116 -6.83 -23.79 -14.99
C ALA A 116 -7.24 -25.09 -15.72
N GLY A 117 -6.28 -25.71 -16.42
CA GLY A 117 -6.51 -26.95 -17.17
C GLY A 117 -6.93 -26.79 -18.63
N ALA A 118 -6.96 -25.56 -19.16
CA ALA A 118 -7.06 -25.35 -20.61
C ALA A 118 -5.89 -26.01 -21.35
N VAL A 119 -6.12 -26.47 -22.58
CA VAL A 119 -5.10 -27.16 -23.40
C VAL A 119 -3.91 -26.23 -23.72
N ASP A 120 -4.15 -24.92 -23.76
CA ASP A 120 -3.17 -23.86 -23.95
C ASP A 120 -2.84 -23.09 -22.65
N ALA A 121 -3.08 -23.70 -21.48
CA ALA A 121 -2.82 -23.07 -20.18
C ALA A 121 -1.32 -22.94 -19.85
N ALA A 122 -0.47 -23.77 -20.46
CA ALA A 122 0.97 -23.76 -20.25
C ALA A 122 1.62 -22.51 -20.85
N LEU A 123 2.69 -22.04 -20.23
CA LEU A 123 3.38 -20.85 -20.68
C LEU A 123 4.36 -21.18 -21.80
N THR A 124 4.30 -20.46 -22.92
CA THR A 124 5.32 -20.63 -23.97
C THR A 124 6.64 -19.98 -23.53
N PRO A 125 7.80 -20.44 -24.04
CA PRO A 125 9.10 -19.83 -23.72
C PRO A 125 9.19 -18.33 -24.06
N GLU A 126 8.55 -17.92 -25.17
CA GLU A 126 8.50 -16.53 -25.60
C GLU A 126 7.70 -15.68 -24.60
N LEU A 127 6.54 -16.18 -24.19
CA LEU A 127 5.66 -15.48 -23.26
C LEU A 127 6.26 -15.43 -21.85
N ARG A 128 6.99 -16.47 -21.44
CA ARG A 128 7.77 -16.48 -20.20
C ARG A 128 8.74 -15.30 -20.18
N THR A 129 9.50 -15.12 -21.26
CA THR A 129 10.49 -14.04 -21.37
C THR A 129 9.82 -12.67 -21.39
N GLU A 130 8.70 -12.53 -22.11
CA GLU A 130 7.90 -11.30 -22.14
C GLU A 130 7.39 -10.92 -20.74
N TRP A 131 6.84 -11.89 -20.01
CA TRP A 131 6.27 -11.66 -18.67
C TRP A 131 7.33 -11.39 -17.61
N LEU A 132 8.49 -12.05 -17.68
CA LEU A 132 9.64 -11.69 -16.83
C LEU A 132 10.07 -10.25 -17.08
N LYS A 133 10.14 -9.82 -18.34
CA LYS A 133 10.50 -8.44 -18.68
C LYS A 133 9.44 -7.44 -18.21
N ALA A 134 8.16 -7.79 -18.32
CA ALA A 134 7.06 -6.97 -17.81
C ALA A 134 7.14 -6.83 -16.28
N ALA A 135 7.40 -7.93 -15.57
CA ALA A 135 7.61 -7.93 -14.12
C ALA A 135 8.80 -7.06 -13.72
N ASP A 136 9.98 -7.22 -14.34
CA ASP A 136 11.15 -6.38 -14.03
C ASP A 136 10.88 -4.90 -14.29
N THR A 137 10.18 -4.56 -15.38
CA THR A 137 9.83 -3.17 -15.70
C THR A 137 8.99 -2.53 -14.58
N LEU A 138 8.00 -3.26 -14.07
CA LEU A 138 7.13 -2.79 -12.99
C LEU A 138 7.88 -2.69 -11.65
N TYR A 139 8.66 -3.71 -11.29
CA TYR A 139 9.51 -3.63 -10.10
C TYR A 139 10.53 -2.49 -10.18
N ALA A 140 11.16 -2.29 -11.34
CA ALA A 140 12.10 -1.20 -11.56
C ALA A 140 11.41 0.17 -11.41
N LYS A 141 10.17 0.30 -11.90
CA LYS A 141 9.37 1.52 -11.74
C LYS A 141 9.10 1.84 -10.27
N VAL A 142 8.72 0.85 -9.47
CA VAL A 142 8.50 0.99 -8.02
C VAL A 142 9.80 1.37 -7.32
N ALA A 143 10.89 0.63 -7.57
CA ALA A 143 12.19 0.90 -6.96
C ALA A 143 12.71 2.32 -7.30
N ALA A 144 12.56 2.76 -8.55
CA ALA A 144 12.94 4.09 -9.00
C ALA A 144 12.08 5.19 -8.35
N ARG A 145 10.78 4.95 -8.16
CA ARG A 145 9.86 5.87 -7.47
C ARG A 145 10.33 6.11 -6.03
N ILE A 146 10.56 5.04 -5.27
CA ILE A 146 10.94 5.15 -3.86
C ILE A 146 12.35 5.73 -3.70
N THR A 147 13.30 5.31 -4.53
CA THR A 147 14.68 5.82 -4.49
C THR A 147 14.74 7.34 -4.73
N ARG A 148 13.83 7.89 -5.54
CA ARG A 148 13.75 9.34 -5.81
C ARG A 148 13.24 10.12 -4.61
N ASN A 149 12.24 9.57 -3.93
CA ASN A 149 11.55 10.23 -2.82
C ASN A 149 12.30 10.11 -1.48
N LYS A 150 13.16 9.08 -1.34
CA LYS A 150 14.04 8.85 -0.19
C LYS A 150 13.33 8.77 1.17
N TYR A 151 12.04 8.43 1.19
CA TYR A 151 11.31 8.21 2.44
C TYR A 151 11.62 6.81 2.98
N PRO A 152 12.20 6.70 4.20
CA PRO A 152 12.49 5.39 4.80
C PRO A 152 11.25 4.53 5.00
N ASP A 153 10.09 5.15 5.26
CA ASP A 153 8.81 4.45 5.47
C ASP A 153 8.37 3.63 4.24
N ASP A 154 8.82 4.03 3.04
CA ASP A 154 8.52 3.35 1.79
C ASP A 154 9.50 2.19 1.47
N TYR A 155 10.47 1.91 2.35
CA TYR A 155 11.49 0.89 2.08
C TYR A 155 10.90 -0.52 1.96
N GLY A 156 9.73 -0.78 2.54
CA GLY A 156 8.97 -2.01 2.29
C GLY A 156 8.68 -2.23 0.80
N PHE A 157 8.29 -1.18 0.08
CA PHE A 157 8.07 -1.23 -1.37
C PHE A 157 9.37 -1.39 -2.15
N LEU A 158 10.43 -0.68 -1.74
CA LEU A 158 11.73 -0.77 -2.38
C LEU A 158 12.31 -2.19 -2.27
N PHE A 159 12.30 -2.79 -1.08
CA PHE A 159 12.87 -4.11 -0.86
C PHE A 159 12.03 -5.21 -1.50
N SER A 160 10.70 -5.09 -1.48
CA SER A 160 9.82 -5.99 -2.24
C SER A 160 10.14 -5.95 -3.73
N ALA A 161 10.29 -4.75 -4.29
CA ALA A 161 10.69 -4.58 -5.68
C ALA A 161 12.06 -5.21 -5.98
N LEU A 162 13.08 -4.92 -5.16
CA LEU A 162 14.43 -5.45 -5.36
C LEU A 162 14.48 -6.99 -5.24
N PHE A 163 13.72 -7.59 -4.33
CA PHE A 163 13.59 -9.05 -4.24
C PHE A 163 12.93 -9.65 -5.49
N GLY A 164 11.90 -8.98 -6.02
CA GLY A 164 11.24 -9.35 -7.27
C GLY A 164 12.20 -9.27 -8.47
N ARG A 165 12.96 -8.18 -8.60
CA ARG A 165 14.00 -8.03 -9.63
C ARG A 165 15.10 -9.09 -9.52
N ALA A 166 15.51 -9.44 -8.30
CA ALA A 166 16.44 -10.53 -8.07
C ALA A 166 15.86 -11.87 -8.55
N ALA A 167 14.58 -12.16 -8.28
CA ALA A 167 13.92 -13.37 -8.77
C ALA A 167 13.82 -13.41 -10.30
N VAL A 168 13.50 -12.29 -10.94
CA VAL A 168 13.49 -12.20 -12.41
C VAL A 168 14.88 -12.43 -12.99
N ALA A 169 15.91 -11.81 -12.41
CA ALA A 169 17.29 -11.99 -12.86
C ALA A 169 17.79 -13.44 -12.66
N GLU A 170 17.41 -14.09 -11.55
CA GLU A 170 17.68 -15.52 -11.31
C GLU A 170 17.04 -16.40 -12.40
N ASP A 171 15.77 -16.15 -12.75
CA ASP A 171 15.07 -16.93 -13.77
C ASP A 171 15.65 -16.74 -15.18
N LEU A 172 16.14 -15.53 -15.48
CA LEU A 172 16.85 -15.21 -16.72
C LEU A 172 18.31 -15.72 -16.73
N GLY A 173 18.79 -16.30 -15.62
CA GLY A 173 20.16 -16.80 -15.48
C GLY A 173 21.22 -15.71 -15.23
N ASP A 174 20.82 -14.45 -15.03
CA ASP A 174 21.73 -13.36 -14.66
C ASP A 174 21.94 -13.31 -13.14
N LEU A 175 22.67 -14.29 -12.63
CA LEU A 175 22.96 -14.41 -11.19
C LEU A 175 23.74 -13.19 -10.65
N LYS A 176 24.48 -12.49 -11.52
CA LYS A 176 25.25 -11.29 -11.14
C LYS A 176 24.32 -10.11 -10.89
N ALA A 177 23.33 -9.90 -11.76
CA ALA A 177 22.31 -8.89 -11.54
C ALA A 177 21.48 -9.21 -10.28
N ALA A 178 21.10 -10.47 -10.09
CA ALA A 178 20.39 -10.92 -8.90
C ALA A 178 21.16 -10.60 -7.60
N GLU A 179 22.44 -10.98 -7.54
CA GLU A 179 23.31 -10.65 -6.40
C GLU A 179 23.42 -9.14 -6.19
N GLY A 180 23.48 -8.36 -7.28
CA GLY A 180 23.51 -6.90 -7.23
C GLY A 180 22.28 -6.29 -6.54
N TYR A 181 21.07 -6.75 -6.89
CA TYR A 181 19.85 -6.27 -6.24
C TYR A 181 19.78 -6.66 -4.77
N LEU A 182 20.18 -7.87 -4.41
CA LEU A 182 20.19 -8.33 -3.02
C LEU A 182 21.21 -7.56 -2.15
N LYS A 183 22.38 -7.23 -2.71
CA LYS A 183 23.38 -6.38 -2.02
C LYS A 183 22.88 -4.96 -1.79
N ASP A 184 22.05 -4.44 -2.71
CA ASP A 184 21.42 -3.13 -2.52
C ASP A 184 20.44 -3.17 -1.33
N ILE A 185 19.67 -4.25 -1.17
CA ILE A 185 18.82 -4.48 0.01
C ILE A 185 19.66 -4.51 1.29
N GLU A 186 20.71 -5.34 1.35
CA GLU A 186 21.59 -5.41 2.53
C GLU A 186 22.15 -4.05 2.92
N THR A 187 22.55 -3.25 1.93
CA THR A 187 23.15 -1.94 2.18
C THR A 187 22.15 -0.95 2.75
N ARG A 188 20.94 -0.91 2.17
CA ARG A 188 19.90 0.07 2.54
C ARG A 188 19.09 -0.33 3.77
N ALA A 189 19.00 -1.62 4.08
CA ALA A 189 18.28 -2.11 5.25
C ALA A 189 19.05 -1.87 6.57
N LYS A 190 20.38 -1.69 6.51
CA LYS A 190 21.23 -1.49 7.69
C LYS A 190 20.80 -0.26 8.50
N GLY A 191 20.56 -0.47 9.79
CA GLY A 191 20.19 0.60 10.71
C GLY A 191 18.77 1.15 10.50
N THR A 192 17.94 0.43 9.76
CA THR A 192 16.51 0.74 9.56
C THR A 192 15.64 -0.31 10.25
N ASP A 193 14.35 -0.04 10.38
CA ASP A 193 13.36 -1.00 10.89
C ASP A 193 13.21 -2.25 10.00
N PHE A 194 13.78 -2.21 8.79
CA PHE A 194 13.77 -3.30 7.81
C PHE A 194 15.04 -4.15 7.83
N ALA A 195 15.85 -4.12 8.89
CA ALA A 195 17.10 -4.88 9.00
C ALA A 195 16.95 -6.38 8.64
N SER A 196 15.80 -6.98 8.97
CA SER A 196 15.46 -8.38 8.62
C SER A 196 15.40 -8.65 7.12
N ALA A 197 15.04 -7.65 6.30
CA ALA A 197 15.10 -7.77 4.84
C ALA A 197 16.55 -7.90 4.35
N GLY A 198 17.48 -7.18 4.98
CA GLY A 198 18.91 -7.32 4.73
C GLY A 198 19.44 -8.71 5.10
N GLU A 199 19.02 -9.25 6.25
CA GLU A 199 19.39 -10.61 6.67
C GLU A 199 18.88 -11.69 5.70
N LEU A 200 17.64 -11.53 5.20
CA LEU A 200 17.08 -12.42 4.20
C LEU A 200 17.84 -12.33 2.86
N ALA A 201 18.19 -11.11 2.43
CA ALA A 201 18.98 -10.89 1.23
C ALA A 201 20.37 -11.56 1.33
N ALA A 202 21.02 -11.47 2.49
CA ALA A 202 22.31 -12.14 2.75
C ALA A 202 22.23 -13.65 2.64
N LYS A 203 21.17 -14.27 3.21
CA LYS A 203 20.94 -15.71 3.08
C LYS A 203 20.72 -16.12 1.62
N ARG A 204 19.99 -15.31 0.85
CA ARG A 204 19.72 -15.59 -0.56
C ARG A 204 20.99 -15.44 -1.41
N ILE A 205 21.85 -14.45 -1.15
CA ILE A 205 23.17 -14.32 -1.80
C ILE A 205 24.03 -15.55 -1.55
N ALA A 206 24.10 -16.05 -0.32
CA ALA A 206 24.84 -17.28 0.00
C ALA A 206 24.33 -18.50 -0.80
N ASN A 207 23.01 -18.61 -0.97
CA ASN A 207 22.42 -19.68 -1.79
C ASN A 207 22.76 -19.53 -3.29
N LEU A 208 22.77 -18.30 -3.83
CA LEU A 208 23.17 -18.06 -5.22
C LEU A 208 24.61 -18.50 -5.50
N GLN A 209 25.52 -18.20 -4.57
CA GLN A 209 26.92 -18.61 -4.66
C GLN A 209 27.08 -20.13 -4.60
N ALA A 210 26.25 -20.82 -3.80
CA ALA A 210 26.22 -22.28 -3.76
C ALA A 210 25.74 -22.89 -5.09
N LEU A 211 24.71 -22.31 -5.72
CA LEU A 211 24.18 -22.77 -7.01
C LEU A 211 25.15 -22.55 -8.18
N ALA A 212 26.01 -21.53 -8.10
CA ALA A 212 27.05 -21.30 -9.09
C ALA A 212 28.17 -22.37 -9.07
N THR A 213 28.20 -23.25 -8.06
CA THR A 213 29.20 -24.33 -7.94
C THR A 213 28.67 -25.60 -8.61
N PRO A 214 29.32 -26.12 -9.67
CA PRO A 214 28.84 -27.31 -10.37
C PRO A 214 28.90 -28.55 -9.47
N VAL A 215 27.75 -29.22 -9.28
CA VAL A 215 27.66 -30.49 -8.57
C VAL A 215 28.02 -31.62 -9.52
N VAL A 216 29.14 -32.30 -9.27
CA VAL A 216 29.51 -33.51 -10.00
C VAL A 216 28.64 -34.66 -9.50
N LEU A 217 27.67 -35.08 -10.31
CA LEU A 217 26.91 -36.29 -10.03
C LEU A 217 27.78 -37.51 -10.35
N PRO A 218 27.85 -38.53 -9.46
CA PRO A 218 28.60 -39.75 -9.74
C PRO A 218 27.99 -40.46 -10.95
N SER A 219 28.84 -40.83 -11.91
CA SER A 219 28.46 -41.59 -13.10
C SER A 219 27.81 -42.91 -12.70
N LYS A 220 26.71 -43.28 -13.37
CA LYS A 220 26.05 -44.58 -13.19
C LYS A 220 27.08 -45.70 -13.37
N PRO A 221 27.19 -46.69 -12.47
CA PRO A 221 28.14 -47.79 -12.62
C PRO A 221 27.91 -48.49 -13.96
N VAL A 222 28.94 -48.59 -14.78
CA VAL A 222 28.92 -49.38 -16.00
C VAL A 222 28.76 -50.83 -15.57
N ALA A 223 27.64 -51.46 -15.94
CA ALA A 223 27.43 -52.89 -15.68
C ALA A 223 28.55 -53.68 -16.37
N PRO A 224 29.18 -54.66 -15.71
CA PRO A 224 30.24 -55.45 -16.33
C PRO A 224 29.69 -56.14 -17.59
N MET A 225 30.38 -55.92 -18.71
CA MET A 225 30.05 -56.50 -20.00
C MET A 225 30.06 -58.03 -19.86
N ALA A 226 28.94 -58.68 -20.18
CA ALA A 226 28.85 -60.14 -20.12
C ALA A 226 29.95 -60.77 -21.00
N PRO A 227 30.66 -61.79 -20.51
CA PRO A 227 31.75 -62.41 -21.27
C PRO A 227 31.21 -62.96 -22.60
N ALA A 228 31.94 -62.67 -23.68
CA ALA A 228 31.64 -63.22 -25.01
C ALA A 228 31.70 -64.75 -24.94
N ILE A 229 30.61 -65.39 -25.33
CA ILE A 229 30.50 -66.84 -25.42
C ILE A 229 31.33 -67.29 -26.64
N PRO A 230 32.22 -68.31 -26.50
CA PRO A 230 33.08 -68.81 -27.57
C PRO A 230 32.33 -69.47 -28.72
#